data_AF-A0AAP5Z4I7-F1
#
_entry.id   AF-A0AAP5Z4I7-F1
#
_cell.length_a   1.000
_cell.length_b   1.000
_cell.length_c   1.000
_cell.angle_alpha   90.00
_cell.angle_beta   90.00
_cell.angle_gamma   90.00
#
_symmetry.space_group_name_H-M   'P 1'
#
loop_
_entity.id
_entity.type
_entity.pdbx_description
1 polymer ?
#
loop_
_entity_poly.entity_id
_entity_poly.type
_entity_poly.pdbx_seq_one_letter_code
_entity_poly.pdbx_strand_id
1 'polypeptide(L)'
;LSQFDGLLTDNQVTVATLSEDGSNITLTVAGTGEVVLSITLNTDGTYQFEQFKPLEQTNDSDTIALSLPTTIVDYDQDTVSNTFVITIADGDNPVINNVTSLSLDESGVEQGSLQGIAITSGTGSISAAAGSDIIDHFEVEPTEFNVSGELQSQGQNVLLELTSNVNGVRTYEGYIELDGVRI
;
A
#
# COMPACT_ATOMS: atom_id res chain seq x y z
N LEU A 1 15.72 -18.50 11.43
CA LEU A 1 14.56 -17.60 11.29
C LEU A 1 14.82 -16.42 10.34
N SER A 2 16.04 -16.23 9.82
CA SER A 2 16.39 -15.07 8.99
C SER A 2 15.58 -14.89 7.70
N GLN A 3 14.97 -15.95 7.18
CA GLN A 3 14.06 -15.89 6.03
C GLN A 3 12.80 -15.04 6.28
N PHE A 4 12.48 -14.76 7.55
CA PHE A 4 11.35 -13.92 7.95
C PHE A 4 11.78 -12.47 8.24
N ASP A 5 13.07 -12.17 8.20
CA ASP A 5 13.59 -10.85 8.52
C ASP A 5 13.13 -9.83 7.47
N GLY A 6 12.63 -8.69 7.92
CA GLY A 6 12.18 -7.60 7.04
C GLY A 6 10.80 -7.82 6.42
N LEU A 7 10.12 -8.94 6.71
CA LEU A 7 8.72 -9.10 6.31
C LEU A 7 7.83 -8.09 7.04
N LEU A 8 6.90 -7.50 6.29
CA LEU A 8 5.92 -6.55 6.78
C LEU A 8 4.51 -7.09 6.54
N THR A 9 3.56 -6.61 7.32
CA THR A 9 2.12 -6.86 7.18
C THR A 9 1.39 -5.55 7.41
N ASP A 10 0.64 -5.06 6.43
CA ASP A 10 -0.02 -3.75 6.50
C ASP A 10 0.90 -2.63 7.03
N ASN A 11 2.12 -2.57 6.50
CA ASN A 11 3.23 -1.66 6.84
C ASN A 11 3.70 -1.75 8.31
N GLN A 12 3.46 -2.88 8.95
CA GLN A 12 3.89 -3.16 10.33
C GLN A 12 5.03 -4.17 10.35
N VAL A 13 6.05 -3.87 11.14
CA VAL A 13 7.19 -4.76 11.37
C VAL A 13 6.74 -6.07 11.98
N THR A 14 7.23 -7.19 11.46
CA THR A 14 6.97 -8.52 12.02
C THR A 14 8.19 -9.10 12.74
N VAL A 15 7.95 -10.07 13.63
CA VAL A 15 8.97 -10.79 14.39
C VAL A 15 8.64 -12.27 14.35
N ALA A 16 9.59 -13.09 13.90
CA ALA A 16 9.48 -14.54 13.91
C ALA A 16 10.02 -15.12 15.22
N THR A 17 9.34 -16.14 15.72
CA THR A 17 9.75 -16.92 16.90
C THR A 17 9.70 -18.41 16.58
N LEU A 18 10.56 -19.19 17.23
CA LEU A 18 10.54 -20.65 17.20
C LEU A 18 10.22 -21.13 18.62
N SER A 19 9.33 -22.10 18.74
CA SER A 19 9.03 -22.73 20.03
C SER A 19 10.24 -23.46 20.59
N GLU A 20 10.26 -23.67 21.92
CA GLU A 20 11.40 -24.30 22.61
C GLU A 20 11.69 -25.72 22.12
N ASP A 21 10.64 -26.45 21.73
CA ASP A 21 10.72 -27.80 21.15
C ASP A 21 11.02 -27.80 19.63
N GLY A 22 11.15 -26.62 19.00
CA GLY A 22 11.46 -26.47 17.59
C GLY A 22 10.32 -26.84 16.62
N SER A 23 9.12 -27.14 17.13
CA SER A 23 7.99 -27.64 16.32
C SER A 23 7.13 -26.54 15.71
N ASN A 24 7.16 -25.32 16.25
CA ASN A 24 6.29 -24.22 15.82
C ASN A 24 7.08 -22.95 15.51
N ILE A 25 6.88 -22.40 14.32
CA ILE A 25 7.31 -21.06 13.96
C ILE A 25 6.07 -20.16 13.94
N THR A 26 6.13 -19.04 14.66
CA THR A 26 5.08 -18.02 14.65
C THR A 26 5.67 -16.69 14.22
N LEU A 27 5.05 -16.07 13.21
CA LEU A 27 5.33 -14.68 12.82
C LEU A 27 4.26 -13.80 13.44
N THR A 28 4.67 -12.77 14.17
CA THR A 28 3.74 -11.83 14.83
C THR A 28 4.06 -10.39 14.49
N VAL A 29 3.06 -9.51 14.54
CA VAL A 29 3.26 -8.06 14.49
C VAL A 29 4.05 -7.61 15.72
N ALA A 30 5.13 -6.86 15.49
CA ALA A 30 5.96 -6.30 16.55
C ALA A 30 5.15 -5.36 17.44
N GLY A 31 5.24 -5.54 18.75
CA GLY A 31 4.58 -4.68 19.74
C GLY A 31 3.14 -5.07 20.08
N THR A 32 2.35 -5.59 19.13
CA THR A 32 0.97 -6.06 19.41
C THR A 32 0.91 -7.56 19.67
N GLY A 33 1.80 -8.34 19.06
CA GLY A 33 1.80 -9.80 19.16
C GLY A 33 0.70 -10.49 18.35
N GLU A 34 -0.02 -9.76 17.49
CA GLU A 34 -1.01 -10.35 16.59
C GLU A 34 -0.35 -11.34 15.63
N VAL A 35 -0.94 -12.52 15.46
CA VAL A 35 -0.38 -13.57 14.60
C VAL A 35 -0.59 -13.22 13.13
N VAL A 36 0.48 -13.29 12.36
CA VAL A 36 0.51 -13.07 10.90
C VAL A 36 0.45 -14.41 10.17
N LEU A 37 1.30 -15.36 10.57
CA LEU A 37 1.28 -16.75 10.11
C LEU A 37 1.85 -17.68 11.17
N SER A 38 1.55 -18.96 11.04
CA SER A 38 2.14 -20.06 11.81
C SER A 38 2.53 -21.22 10.91
N ILE A 39 3.62 -21.89 11.30
CA ILE A 39 4.06 -23.16 10.74
C ILE A 39 4.21 -24.15 11.89
N THR A 40 3.55 -25.30 11.79
CA THR A 40 3.71 -26.40 12.74
C THR A 40 4.30 -27.60 12.03
N LEU A 41 5.32 -28.22 12.61
CA LEU A 41 5.92 -29.48 12.20
C LEU A 41 5.61 -30.54 13.26
N ASN A 42 4.86 -31.57 12.86
CA ASN A 42 4.47 -32.67 13.71
C ASN A 42 5.54 -33.77 13.73
N THR A 43 5.53 -34.58 14.79
CA THR A 43 6.48 -35.68 14.98
C THR A 43 6.32 -36.83 14.00
N ASP A 44 5.17 -36.93 13.32
CA ASP A 44 4.92 -37.88 12.23
C ASP A 44 5.44 -37.40 10.87
N GLY A 45 6.08 -36.21 10.83
CA GLY A 45 6.62 -35.60 9.63
C GLY A 45 5.61 -34.77 8.83
N THR A 46 4.36 -34.69 9.26
CA THR A 46 3.39 -33.76 8.66
C THR A 46 3.67 -32.33 9.09
N TYR A 47 3.36 -31.36 8.23
CA TYR A 47 3.46 -29.95 8.57
C TYR A 47 2.19 -29.20 8.15
N GLN A 48 1.90 -28.12 8.85
CA GLN A 48 0.78 -27.22 8.58
C GLN A 48 1.32 -25.79 8.45
N PHE A 49 0.82 -25.06 7.45
CA PHE A 49 1.02 -23.62 7.31
C PHE A 49 -0.34 -22.94 7.38
N GLU A 50 -0.45 -21.88 8.18
CA GLU A 50 -1.64 -21.05 8.26
C GLU A 50 -1.23 -19.58 8.21
N GLN A 51 -1.86 -18.81 7.34
CA GLN A 51 -1.67 -17.36 7.23
C GLN A 51 -2.96 -16.67 7.63
N PHE A 52 -2.85 -15.64 8.47
CA PHE A 52 -3.96 -14.92 9.09
C PHE A 52 -4.03 -13.46 8.68
N LYS A 53 -2.90 -12.90 8.21
CA LYS A 53 -2.78 -11.50 7.74
C LYS A 53 -2.01 -11.44 6.42
N PRO A 54 -2.20 -10.39 5.60
CA PRO A 54 -1.43 -10.23 4.38
C PRO A 54 0.06 -10.00 4.69
N LEU A 55 0.92 -10.27 3.72
CA LEU A 55 2.35 -9.98 3.79
C LEU A 55 2.70 -9.11 2.60
N GLU A 56 3.57 -8.12 2.81
CA GLU A 56 3.98 -7.22 1.73
C GLU A 56 5.02 -7.87 0.81
N GLN A 57 4.67 -8.01 -0.46
CA GLN A 57 5.57 -8.40 -1.54
C GLN A 57 6.37 -7.19 -2.06
N THR A 58 7.38 -7.45 -2.88
CA THR A 58 8.12 -6.39 -3.55
C THR A 58 7.51 -6.12 -4.93
N ASN A 59 7.59 -4.87 -5.40
CA ASN A 59 7.08 -4.50 -6.74
C ASN A 59 7.73 -5.30 -7.89
N ASP A 60 8.92 -5.87 -7.66
CA ASP A 60 9.63 -6.68 -8.64
C ASP A 60 9.24 -8.18 -8.59
N SER A 61 8.48 -8.60 -7.57
CA SER A 61 8.10 -9.99 -7.33
C SER A 61 6.83 -10.10 -6.50
N ASP A 62 5.73 -10.50 -7.16
CA ASP A 62 4.44 -10.86 -6.54
C ASP A 62 4.50 -12.17 -5.74
N THR A 63 5.68 -12.55 -5.22
CA THR A 63 5.86 -13.76 -4.42
C THR A 63 6.89 -13.57 -3.32
N ILE A 64 6.63 -14.22 -2.18
CA ILE A 64 7.60 -14.46 -1.09
C ILE A 64 7.88 -15.96 -1.03
N ALA A 65 9.16 -16.32 -0.97
CA ALA A 65 9.60 -17.71 -0.81
C ALA A 65 10.25 -17.92 0.56
N LEU A 66 9.63 -18.76 1.39
CA LEU A 66 10.13 -19.16 2.71
C LEU A 66 10.84 -20.50 2.60
N SER A 67 12.17 -20.50 2.68
CA SER A 67 13.02 -21.70 2.66
C SER A 67 13.24 -22.28 4.06
N LEU A 68 12.49 -23.32 4.41
CA LEU A 68 12.46 -23.91 5.74
C LEU A 68 13.40 -25.13 5.82
N PRO A 69 14.58 -24.99 6.49
CA PRO A 69 15.45 -26.13 6.72
C PRO A 69 14.80 -27.06 7.76
N THR A 70 14.87 -28.36 7.49
CA THR A 70 14.34 -29.43 8.33
C THR A 70 15.42 -30.47 8.57
N THR A 71 15.41 -31.06 9.75
CA THR A 71 16.32 -32.15 10.13
C THR A 71 15.50 -33.25 10.77
N ILE A 72 15.72 -34.49 10.31
CA ILE A 72 15.18 -35.71 10.91
C ILE A 72 16.33 -36.40 11.65
N VAL A 73 16.04 -36.96 12.82
CA VAL A 73 16.98 -37.68 13.67
C VAL A 73 16.37 -39.05 14.01
N ASP A 74 17.10 -40.14 13.82
CA ASP A 74 16.64 -41.48 14.21
C ASP A 74 17.06 -41.87 15.65
N TYR A 75 16.85 -43.13 16.03
CA TYR A 75 16.99 -43.57 17.43
C TYR A 75 18.46 -43.70 17.88
N ASP A 76 19.40 -43.95 16.96
CA ASP A 76 20.84 -43.97 17.21
C ASP A 76 21.55 -42.66 16.83
N GLN A 77 20.76 -41.63 16.47
CA GLN A 77 21.17 -40.23 16.23
C GLN A 77 21.79 -39.96 14.85
N ASP A 78 21.51 -40.81 13.86
CA ASP A 78 21.78 -40.44 12.47
C ASP A 78 20.85 -39.29 12.07
N THR A 79 21.40 -38.33 11.32
CA THR A 79 20.69 -37.12 10.92
C THR A 79 20.66 -36.95 9.41
N VAL A 80 19.51 -36.53 8.90
CA VAL A 80 19.34 -36.13 7.50
C VAL A 80 18.66 -34.76 7.48
N SER A 81 19.22 -33.84 6.71
CA SER A 81 18.66 -32.50 6.53
C SER A 81 18.13 -32.30 5.12
N ASN A 82 17.01 -31.58 5.01
CA ASN A 82 16.46 -31.13 3.74
C ASN A 82 15.83 -29.74 3.91
N THR A 83 15.60 -29.04 2.81
CA THR A 83 14.90 -27.75 2.81
C THR A 83 13.65 -27.88 1.96
N PHE A 84 12.50 -27.48 2.51
CA PHE A 84 11.29 -27.30 1.72
C PHE A 84 10.97 -25.81 1.61
N VAL A 85 10.31 -25.42 0.53
CA VAL A 85 9.99 -24.02 0.23
C VAL A 85 8.47 -23.85 0.27
N ILE A 86 8.01 -22.84 0.99
CA ILE A 86 6.63 -22.34 0.89
C ILE A 86 6.67 -21.07 0.06
N THR A 87 5.84 -21.00 -0.99
CA THR A 87 5.68 -19.81 -1.81
C THR A 87 4.33 -19.17 -1.51
N ILE A 88 4.35 -17.89 -1.14
CA ILE A 88 3.17 -17.07 -0.88
C ILE A 88 3.07 -16.08 -2.04
N ALA A 89 1.98 -16.13 -2.79
CA ALA A 89 1.71 -15.18 -3.85
C ALA A 89 1.08 -13.90 -3.30
N ASP A 90 1.27 -12.80 -4.02
CA ASP A 90 0.55 -11.55 -3.81
C ASP A 90 -0.97 -11.75 -3.98
N GLY A 91 -1.72 -10.93 -3.27
CA GLY A 91 -3.16 -10.91 -3.29
C GLY A 91 -3.75 -10.01 -4.36
N ASP A 92 -4.97 -9.54 -4.10
CA ASP A 92 -5.66 -8.67 -5.05
C ASP A 92 -5.14 -7.23 -4.96
N ASN A 93 -4.92 -6.60 -6.12
CA ASN A 93 -4.59 -5.18 -6.23
C ASN A 93 -5.73 -4.27 -5.75
N PRO A 94 -5.44 -3.02 -5.31
CA PRO A 94 -6.47 -2.04 -5.02
C PRO A 94 -7.25 -1.63 -6.28
N VAL A 95 -8.54 -1.36 -6.12
CA VAL A 95 -9.44 -0.99 -7.23
C VAL A 95 -10.25 0.25 -6.88
N ILE A 96 -10.27 1.24 -7.78
CA ILE A 96 -11.19 2.38 -7.68
C ILE A 96 -12.58 1.94 -8.15
N ASN A 97 -13.55 2.00 -7.25
CA ASN A 97 -14.93 1.60 -7.53
C ASN A 97 -15.75 2.75 -8.11
N ASN A 98 -15.55 3.97 -7.60
CA ASN A 98 -16.32 5.14 -8.01
C ASN A 98 -15.58 6.44 -7.66
N VAL A 99 -15.78 7.46 -8.48
CA VAL A 99 -15.35 8.83 -8.25
C VAL A 99 -16.54 9.76 -8.41
N THR A 100 -16.82 10.58 -7.40
CA THR A 100 -17.90 11.57 -7.46
C THR A 100 -17.47 12.78 -8.30
N SER A 101 -18.13 13.01 -9.43
CA SER A 101 -17.91 14.19 -10.26
C SER A 101 -18.42 15.47 -9.59
N LEU A 102 -17.71 16.58 -9.78
CA LEU A 102 -18.11 17.90 -9.30
C LEU A 102 -18.40 18.84 -10.48
N SER A 103 -19.34 19.75 -10.26
CA SER A 103 -19.65 20.86 -11.16
C SER A 103 -19.68 22.13 -10.33
N LEU A 104 -18.97 23.14 -10.81
CA LEU A 104 -18.73 24.40 -10.13
C LEU A 104 -19.11 25.54 -11.09
N ASP A 105 -19.65 26.63 -10.55
CA ASP A 105 -19.99 27.84 -11.30
C ASP A 105 -19.13 29.00 -10.79
N GLU A 106 -18.21 29.48 -11.62
CA GLU A 106 -17.30 30.57 -11.28
C GLU A 106 -17.97 31.94 -11.24
N SER A 107 -19.26 32.05 -11.57
CA SER A 107 -19.94 33.35 -11.65
C SER A 107 -19.84 34.18 -10.37
N GLY A 108 -19.67 33.55 -9.19
CA GLY A 108 -19.52 34.22 -7.89
C GLY A 108 -18.09 34.47 -7.39
N VAL A 109 -17.04 34.11 -8.13
CA VAL A 109 -15.64 34.38 -7.70
C VAL A 109 -15.28 35.87 -7.90
N GLU A 110 -14.12 36.30 -7.41
CA GLU A 110 -13.64 37.66 -7.67
C GLU A 110 -13.48 37.89 -9.18
N GLN A 111 -13.97 39.05 -9.68
CA GLN A 111 -14.14 39.34 -11.12
C GLN A 111 -15.19 38.47 -11.87
N GLY A 112 -15.94 37.64 -11.14
CA GLY A 112 -17.10 36.91 -11.65
C GLY A 112 -18.27 37.82 -12.05
N SER A 113 -19.23 37.26 -12.79
CA SER A 113 -20.39 37.99 -13.32
C SER A 113 -21.50 38.26 -12.29
N LEU A 114 -21.50 37.55 -11.15
CA LEU A 114 -22.41 37.75 -10.03
C LEU A 114 -21.68 38.40 -8.85
N GLN A 115 -22.23 39.51 -8.35
CA GLN A 115 -21.64 40.23 -7.22
C GLN A 115 -21.88 39.50 -5.90
N GLY A 116 -20.79 39.11 -5.23
CA GLY A 116 -20.77 38.54 -3.89
C GLY A 116 -19.49 37.73 -3.72
N ILE A 117 -18.55 38.19 -2.91
CA ILE A 117 -17.22 37.57 -2.74
C ILE A 117 -17.41 36.15 -2.17
N ALA A 118 -17.34 35.12 -3.01
CA ALA A 118 -17.37 33.74 -2.56
C ALA A 118 -16.38 32.89 -3.35
N ILE A 119 -15.64 32.07 -2.63
CA ILE A 119 -14.95 30.93 -3.22
C ILE A 119 -16.01 29.99 -3.83
N THR A 120 -15.78 29.54 -5.04
CA THR A 120 -16.55 28.43 -5.61
C THR A 120 -15.91 27.13 -5.17
N SER A 121 -16.66 26.26 -4.50
CA SER A 121 -16.15 25.03 -3.92
C SER A 121 -17.16 23.89 -4.03
N GLY A 122 -16.65 22.66 -3.96
CA GLY A 122 -17.43 21.44 -3.94
C GLY A 122 -16.69 20.35 -3.19
N THR A 123 -17.41 19.35 -2.74
CA THR A 123 -16.83 18.17 -2.08
C THR A 123 -17.31 16.91 -2.79
N GLY A 124 -16.37 16.01 -3.04
CA GLY A 124 -16.60 14.71 -3.64
C GLY A 124 -15.92 13.61 -2.85
N SER A 125 -15.97 12.39 -3.36
CA SER A 125 -15.29 11.25 -2.78
C SER A 125 -14.81 10.29 -3.86
N ILE A 126 -13.70 9.62 -3.56
CA ILE A 126 -13.23 8.42 -4.25
C ILE A 126 -13.52 7.25 -3.32
N SER A 127 -14.19 6.23 -3.83
CA SER A 127 -14.34 4.96 -3.12
C SER A 127 -13.46 3.92 -3.79
N ALA A 128 -12.65 3.21 -3.01
CA ALA A 128 -11.79 2.14 -3.47
C ALA A 128 -11.92 0.90 -2.58
N ALA A 129 -11.61 -0.27 -3.15
CA ALA A 129 -11.33 -1.48 -2.41
C ALA A 129 -9.80 -1.61 -2.28
N ALA A 130 -9.31 -1.91 -1.08
CA ALA A 130 -7.88 -1.99 -0.80
C ALA A 130 -7.22 -3.23 -1.43
N GLY A 131 -8.02 -4.28 -1.66
CA GLY A 131 -7.51 -5.57 -2.10
C GLY A 131 -7.07 -6.40 -0.90
N SER A 132 -5.88 -6.99 -0.97
CA SER A 132 -5.33 -7.81 0.11
C SER A 132 -4.55 -7.03 1.18
N ASP A 133 -4.04 -5.85 0.84
CA ASP A 133 -3.30 -4.96 1.75
C ASP A 133 -4.05 -3.65 2.02
N ILE A 134 -3.48 -2.79 2.86
CA ILE A 134 -3.94 -1.41 3.06
C ILE A 134 -3.64 -0.50 1.86
N ILE A 135 -4.49 0.51 1.65
CA ILE A 135 -4.20 1.60 0.70
C ILE A 135 -3.19 2.55 1.33
N ASP A 136 -2.10 2.83 0.63
CA ASP A 136 -1.09 3.80 1.06
C ASP A 136 -1.59 5.25 0.95
N HIS A 137 -2.00 5.70 -0.24
CA HIS A 137 -2.56 7.04 -0.45
C HIS A 137 -3.45 7.14 -1.69
N PHE A 138 -4.13 8.28 -1.83
CA PHE A 138 -4.78 8.71 -3.06
C PHE A 138 -4.04 9.93 -3.62
N GLU A 139 -3.81 9.96 -4.92
CA GLU A 139 -3.13 11.07 -5.59
C GLU A 139 -3.84 11.47 -6.89
N VAL A 140 -3.69 12.75 -7.23
CA VAL A 140 -3.92 13.24 -8.59
C VAL A 140 -2.57 13.27 -9.29
N GLU A 141 -2.54 12.83 -10.55
CA GLU A 141 -1.36 12.86 -11.41
C GLU A 141 -1.24 14.24 -12.09
N PRO A 142 -0.34 15.14 -11.65
CA PRO A 142 -0.29 16.50 -12.17
C PRO A 142 0.19 16.56 -13.61
N THR A 143 0.97 15.58 -14.08
CA THR A 143 1.46 15.55 -15.46
C THR A 143 0.39 15.13 -16.47
N GLU A 144 -0.67 14.46 -16.01
CA GLU A 144 -1.84 14.10 -16.81
C GLU A 144 -2.97 15.14 -16.71
N PHE A 145 -2.81 16.15 -15.86
CA PHE A 145 -3.77 17.23 -15.72
C PHE A 145 -3.74 18.18 -16.93
N ASN A 146 -4.91 18.51 -17.47
CA ASN A 146 -5.11 19.51 -18.52
C ASN A 146 -4.22 19.33 -19.77
N VAL A 147 -3.94 18.10 -20.18
CA VAL A 147 -3.08 17.81 -21.35
C VAL A 147 -3.63 18.35 -22.67
N SER A 148 -4.94 18.61 -22.78
CA SER A 148 -5.55 19.27 -23.94
C SER A 148 -5.29 20.77 -23.99
N GLY A 149 -4.90 21.39 -22.87
CA GLY A 149 -4.71 22.83 -22.74
C GLY A 149 -6.01 23.64 -22.78
N GLU A 150 -7.17 22.99 -22.66
CA GLU A 150 -8.48 23.64 -22.71
C GLU A 150 -8.78 24.45 -21.44
N LEU A 151 -8.24 24.04 -20.28
CA LEU A 151 -8.36 24.81 -19.06
C LEU A 151 -7.29 25.92 -19.06
N GLN A 152 -7.75 27.16 -19.20
CA GLN A 152 -6.90 28.34 -19.27
C GLN A 152 -7.31 29.40 -18.26
N SER A 153 -6.35 30.19 -17.81
CA SER A 153 -6.56 31.44 -17.09
C SER A 153 -5.68 32.51 -17.70
N GLN A 154 -6.24 33.69 -17.98
CA GLN A 154 -5.53 34.79 -18.66
C GLN A 154 -4.86 34.38 -19.99
N GLY A 155 -5.45 33.40 -20.69
CA GLY A 155 -4.92 32.87 -21.96
C GLY A 155 -3.68 31.97 -21.81
N GLN A 156 -3.29 31.61 -20.59
CA GLN A 156 -2.24 30.64 -20.30
C GLN A 156 -2.87 29.33 -19.80
N ASN A 157 -2.24 28.20 -20.08
CA ASN A 157 -2.72 26.90 -19.61
C ASN A 157 -2.58 26.83 -18.09
N VAL A 158 -3.62 26.32 -17.43
CA VAL A 158 -3.56 26.01 -16.00
C VAL A 158 -2.79 24.72 -15.81
N LEU A 159 -1.73 24.77 -15.00
CA LEU A 159 -0.93 23.63 -14.56
C LEU A 159 -1.35 23.23 -13.15
N LEU A 160 -1.03 22.01 -12.74
CA LEU A 160 -1.28 21.51 -11.39
C LEU A 160 0.04 21.10 -10.74
N GLU A 161 0.18 21.37 -9.45
CA GLU A 161 1.34 20.93 -8.67
C GLU A 161 0.90 20.38 -7.30
N LEU A 162 1.58 19.33 -6.83
CA LEU A 162 1.53 18.89 -5.43
C LEU A 162 2.32 19.86 -4.55
N THR A 163 1.63 20.62 -3.69
CA THR A 163 2.27 21.63 -2.83
C THR A 163 2.49 21.14 -1.40
N SER A 164 1.78 20.09 -0.97
CA SER A 164 1.93 19.51 0.36
C SER A 164 1.58 18.03 0.39
N ASN A 165 2.34 17.25 1.16
CA ASN A 165 2.02 15.87 1.52
C ASN A 165 2.31 15.70 3.02
N VAL A 166 1.25 15.71 3.83
CA VAL A 166 1.36 15.61 5.29
C VAL A 166 0.35 14.58 5.79
N ASN A 167 0.84 13.54 6.48
CA ASN A 167 0.02 12.47 7.05
C ASN A 167 -0.89 11.80 6.01
N GLY A 168 -0.40 11.56 4.80
CA GLY A 168 -1.16 10.95 3.70
C GLY A 168 -2.18 11.89 3.04
N VAL A 169 -2.34 13.12 3.54
CA VAL A 169 -3.16 14.15 2.89
C VAL A 169 -2.29 14.92 1.90
N ARG A 170 -2.70 14.89 0.64
CA ARG A 170 -2.05 15.59 -0.46
C ARG A 170 -2.84 16.82 -0.86
N THR A 171 -2.17 17.97 -0.94
CA THR A 171 -2.75 19.25 -1.35
C THR A 171 -2.15 19.66 -2.68
N TYR A 172 -3.01 20.04 -3.62
CA TYR A 172 -2.63 20.46 -4.95
C TYR A 172 -3.08 21.90 -5.21
N GLU A 173 -2.27 22.66 -5.94
CA GLU A 173 -2.59 24.02 -6.37
C GLU A 173 -2.52 24.11 -7.90
N GLY A 174 -3.55 24.74 -8.48
CA GLY A 174 -3.54 25.14 -9.87
C GLY A 174 -2.82 26.48 -10.03
N TYR A 175 -1.99 26.63 -11.05
CA TYR A 175 -1.27 27.88 -11.32
C TYR A 175 -1.13 28.13 -12.82
N ILE A 176 -0.80 29.37 -13.19
CA ILE A 176 -0.35 29.70 -14.55
C ILE A 176 1.05 30.30 -14.52
N GLU A 177 1.72 30.30 -15.66
CA GLU A 177 2.97 31.04 -15.85
C GLU A 177 2.73 32.23 -16.78
N LEU A 178 2.89 33.45 -16.25
CA LEU A 178 2.79 34.69 -17.02
C LEU A 178 4.16 35.37 -17.08
N ASP A 179 4.69 35.55 -18.29
CA ASP A 179 6.03 36.12 -18.52
C ASP A 179 7.16 35.43 -17.71
N GLY A 180 7.02 34.12 -17.49
CA GLY A 180 7.96 33.31 -16.71
C GLY A 180 7.80 33.41 -15.19
N VAL A 181 6.72 34.03 -14.70
CA VAL A 181 6.38 34.13 -13.28
C VAL A 181 5.16 33.27 -12.99
N ARG A 182 5.25 32.42 -11.96
CA ARG A 182 4.10 31.69 -11.42
C ARG A 182 3.13 32.66 -10.74
N ILE A 183 1.86 32.58 -11.13
CA ILE A 183 0.75 33.34 -10.54
C ILE A 183 -0.34 32.36 -10.10
#